data_AF-W4RW72-F1
#
_entry.id   AF-W4RW72-F1
#
_cell.length_a   1.000
_cell.length_b   1.000
_cell.length_c   1.000
_cell.angle_alpha   90.00
_cell.angle_beta   90.00
_cell.angle_gamma   90.00
#
_symmetry.space_group_name_H-M   'P 1'
#
loop_
_entity.id
_entity.type
_entity.pdbx_description
1 polymer ?
#
loop_
_entity_poly.entity_id
_entity_poly.type
_entity_poly.pdbx_seq_one_letter_code
_entity_poly.pdbx_strand_id
1 'polypeptide(L)'
;MSEYQKRDPETFAGNLVDIIEVDNKPTQYKRLNILIFKNVSEEYRFMICDDSQRYEEYESALVKLEEYGKGILKNGIGNYFENNDLVSNQNFNKESNEYLSPLQIRNHTYEILEKNQGYVYISLPLVKTKTPDDFLINLVQEKAKTKAKICIIISGREFIDNFQKNQYEKISSIRKKYKNLFISNVPVFQNSVIISENQGVLSYLEKHELKAPASMV
;
A
#
# COMPACT_ATOMS: atom_id res chain seq x y z
N MET A 1 17.67 20.70 -52.63
CA MET A 1 16.38 20.15 -52.14
C MET A 1 16.70 18.89 -51.37
N SER A 2 16.29 18.82 -50.10
CA SER A 2 16.47 17.61 -49.29
C SER A 2 15.53 16.50 -49.76
N GLU A 3 15.90 15.23 -49.59
CA GLU A 3 15.07 14.08 -50.00
C GLU A 3 13.68 14.08 -49.35
N TYR A 4 13.54 14.64 -48.15
CA TYR A 4 12.27 14.78 -47.42
C TYR A 4 11.26 15.64 -48.19
N GLN A 5 11.73 16.75 -48.77
CA GLN A 5 10.92 17.69 -49.55
C GLN A 5 10.33 17.05 -50.83
N LYS A 6 10.93 15.96 -51.32
CA LYS A 6 10.43 15.18 -52.46
C LYS A 6 9.47 14.06 -52.05
N ARG A 7 9.54 13.56 -50.81
CA ARG A 7 8.75 12.41 -50.34
C ARG A 7 7.38 12.80 -49.79
N ASP A 8 7.23 14.01 -49.26
CA ASP A 8 5.96 14.46 -48.71
C ASP A 8 5.79 15.98 -48.88
N PRO A 9 5.36 16.44 -50.07
CA PRO A 9 5.24 17.86 -50.38
C PRO A 9 4.05 18.52 -49.65
N GLU A 10 3.04 17.75 -49.23
CA GLU A 10 1.83 18.29 -48.59
C GLU A 10 2.06 18.65 -47.11
N THR A 11 2.99 17.96 -46.43
CA THR A 11 3.34 18.24 -45.02
C THR A 11 4.60 19.09 -44.85
N PHE A 12 5.23 19.51 -45.95
CA PHE A 12 6.48 20.27 -45.92
C PHE A 12 6.26 21.71 -45.42
N ALA A 13 6.50 21.93 -44.12
CA ALA A 13 6.31 23.21 -43.44
C ALA A 13 7.46 24.23 -43.62
N GLY A 14 8.39 24.00 -44.54
CA GLY A 14 9.55 24.85 -44.80
C GLY A 14 10.87 24.26 -44.33
N ASN A 15 11.97 24.96 -44.63
CA ASN A 15 13.30 24.59 -44.14
C ASN A 15 13.50 25.18 -42.73
N LEU A 16 13.97 24.38 -41.78
CA LEU A 16 14.43 24.87 -40.49
C LEU A 16 15.61 25.83 -40.73
N VAL A 17 15.39 27.12 -40.52
CA VAL A 17 16.38 28.16 -40.84
C VAL A 17 17.38 28.34 -39.70
N ASP A 18 16.91 28.34 -38.46
CA ASP A 18 17.75 28.48 -37.27
C ASP A 18 17.00 28.04 -35.99
N ILE A 19 17.71 27.59 -34.96
CA ILE A 19 17.15 27.30 -33.63
C ILE A 19 17.59 28.42 -32.70
N ILE A 20 16.70 29.39 -32.46
CA ILE A 20 17.04 30.64 -31.76
C ILE A 20 17.15 30.42 -30.24
N GLU A 21 16.35 29.52 -29.67
CA GLU A 21 16.38 29.22 -28.24
C GLU A 21 15.69 27.87 -27.98
N VAL A 22 16.33 27.00 -27.21
CA VAL A 22 15.73 25.77 -26.68
C VAL A 22 15.56 25.96 -25.19
N ASP A 23 14.36 26.34 -24.77
CA ASP A 23 14.02 26.34 -23.35
C ASP A 23 14.11 24.90 -22.83
N ASN A 24 15.06 24.67 -21.92
CA ASN A 24 15.15 23.42 -21.18
C ASN A 24 13.90 23.26 -20.33
N LYS A 25 12.86 22.61 -20.87
CA LYS A 25 11.74 22.15 -20.05
C LYS A 25 12.29 21.17 -19.02
N PRO A 26 12.11 21.41 -17.71
CA PRO A 26 12.56 20.46 -16.70
C PRO A 26 11.82 19.13 -16.93
N THR A 27 12.57 18.06 -17.14
CA THR A 27 12.03 16.70 -17.23
C THR A 27 11.28 16.40 -15.93
N GLN A 28 9.97 16.29 -16.01
CA GLN A 28 9.14 15.92 -14.86
C GLN A 28 9.15 14.39 -14.73
N TYR A 29 9.68 13.90 -13.62
CA TYR A 29 9.63 12.48 -13.28
C TYR A 29 8.36 12.19 -12.48
N LYS A 30 7.51 11.32 -13.02
CA LYS A 30 6.34 10.79 -12.33
C LYS A 30 6.66 9.40 -11.79
N ARG A 31 6.34 9.15 -10.52
CA ARG A 31 6.42 7.79 -9.94
C ARG A 31 5.16 7.03 -10.30
N LEU A 32 5.32 5.83 -10.85
CA LEU A 32 4.23 4.92 -11.17
C LEU A 32 4.44 3.61 -10.43
N ASN A 33 3.36 2.96 -10.03
CA ASN A 33 3.39 1.63 -9.44
C ASN A 33 3.29 0.59 -10.55
N ILE A 34 4.16 -0.42 -10.53
CA ILE A 34 4.17 -1.50 -11.51
C ILE A 34 3.84 -2.79 -10.78
N LEU A 35 2.75 -3.45 -11.17
CA LEU A 35 2.44 -4.81 -10.77
C LEU A 35 2.94 -5.77 -11.85
N ILE A 36 3.66 -6.79 -11.43
CA ILE A 36 4.17 -7.86 -12.28
C ILE A 36 3.57 -9.16 -11.76
N PHE A 37 2.91 -9.92 -12.63
CA PHE A 37 2.25 -11.17 -12.27
C PHE A 37 2.31 -12.17 -13.41
N LYS A 38 2.08 -13.45 -13.11
CA LYS A 38 1.88 -14.49 -14.13
C LYS A 38 0.40 -14.76 -14.33
N ASN A 39 -0.03 -14.92 -15.57
CA ASN A 39 -1.37 -15.41 -15.87
C ASN A 39 -1.44 -16.94 -15.72
N VAL A 40 -2.62 -17.52 -15.96
CA VAL A 40 -2.86 -18.98 -15.91
C VAL A 40 -2.02 -19.77 -16.92
N SER A 41 -1.47 -19.11 -17.95
CA SER A 41 -0.58 -19.68 -18.94
C SER A 41 0.91 -19.48 -18.59
N GLU A 42 1.20 -19.06 -17.36
CA GLU A 42 2.54 -18.72 -16.85
C GLU A 42 3.25 -17.54 -17.56
N GLU A 43 2.52 -16.77 -18.36
CA GLU A 43 3.07 -15.60 -19.04
C GLU A 43 3.13 -14.41 -18.09
N TYR A 44 4.27 -13.72 -18.07
CA TYR A 44 4.42 -12.47 -17.33
C TYR A 44 3.57 -11.36 -17.94
N ARG A 45 2.85 -10.65 -17.08
CA ARG A 45 2.02 -9.49 -17.42
C ARG A 45 2.44 -8.31 -16.54
N PHE A 46 2.42 -7.13 -17.15
CA PHE A 46 2.68 -5.85 -16.50
C PHE A 46 1.34 -5.11 -16.37
N MET A 47 1.08 -4.56 -15.19
CA MET A 47 0.01 -3.61 -14.99
C MET A 47 0.58 -2.36 -14.33
N ILE A 48 0.38 -1.19 -14.94
CA ILE A 48 0.97 0.07 -14.46
C ILE A 48 -0.15 0.97 -13.98
N CYS A 49 -0.05 1.38 -12.71
CA CYS A 49 -1.05 2.18 -12.05
C CYS A 49 -0.44 3.42 -11.39
N ASP A 50 -1.18 4.52 -11.47
CA ASP A 50 -1.03 5.68 -10.57
C ASP A 50 -2.31 5.80 -9.76
N ASP A 51 -2.20 5.56 -8.44
CA ASP A 51 -3.34 5.37 -7.54
C ASP A 51 -4.37 4.35 -8.10
N SER A 52 -5.53 4.80 -8.58
CA SER A 52 -6.60 3.96 -9.13
C SER A 52 -6.65 3.93 -10.66
N GLN A 53 -5.79 4.67 -11.35
CA GLN A 53 -5.79 4.77 -12.80
C GLN A 53 -4.72 3.88 -13.42
N ARG A 54 -5.14 3.01 -14.35
CA ARG A 54 -4.26 2.17 -15.17
C ARG A 54 -3.74 2.94 -16.38
N TYR A 55 -2.49 2.71 -16.76
CA TYR A 55 -1.82 3.34 -17.91
C TYR A 55 -1.25 2.26 -18.85
N GLU A 56 -2.06 1.84 -19.81
CA GLU A 56 -1.74 0.75 -20.74
C GLU A 56 -0.59 1.12 -21.72
N GLU A 57 -0.39 2.41 -22.00
CA GLU A 57 0.68 2.87 -22.87
C GLU A 57 2.08 2.53 -22.33
N TYR A 58 2.26 2.57 -21.01
CA TYR A 58 3.52 2.21 -20.38
C TYR A 58 3.70 0.69 -20.31
N GLU A 59 2.61 -0.07 -20.14
CA GLU A 59 2.65 -1.54 -20.10
C GLU A 59 3.19 -2.09 -21.42
N SER A 60 2.68 -1.57 -22.53
CA SER A 60 3.12 -1.92 -23.87
C SER A 60 4.60 -1.61 -24.11
N ALA A 61 5.10 -0.52 -23.54
CA ALA A 61 6.52 -0.16 -23.61
C ALA A 61 7.40 -1.13 -22.83
N LEU A 62 6.95 -1.59 -21.65
CA LEU A 62 7.67 -2.58 -20.85
C LEU A 62 7.71 -3.96 -21.50
N VAL A 63 6.59 -4.41 -22.08
CA VAL A 63 6.53 -5.67 -22.83
C VAL A 63 7.55 -5.66 -23.96
N LYS A 64 7.60 -4.58 -24.75
CA LYS A 64 8.59 -4.43 -25.83
C LYS A 64 10.02 -4.47 -25.30
N LEU A 65 10.32 -3.81 -24.17
CA LEU A 65 11.67 -3.82 -23.58
C LEU A 65 12.10 -5.24 -23.14
N GLU A 66 11.18 -6.03 -22.61
CA GLU A 66 11.42 -7.45 -22.30
C GLU A 66 11.68 -8.27 -23.56
N GLU A 67 10.86 -8.11 -24.61
CA GLU A 67 11.02 -8.77 -25.91
C GLU A 67 12.38 -8.44 -26.57
N TYR A 68 12.86 -7.20 -26.41
CA TYR A 68 14.18 -6.77 -26.89
C TYR A 68 15.35 -7.24 -26.01
N GLY A 69 15.09 -8.06 -24.98
CA GLY A 69 16.13 -8.64 -24.12
C GLY A 69 16.80 -7.63 -23.18
N LYS A 70 16.30 -6.40 -23.09
CA LYS A 70 16.76 -5.35 -22.16
C LYS A 70 16.00 -5.37 -20.82
N GLY A 71 15.44 -6.55 -20.49
CA GLY A 71 14.39 -6.74 -19.51
C GLY A 71 14.69 -6.22 -18.10
N ILE A 72 13.70 -5.53 -17.54
CA ILE A 72 13.58 -5.14 -16.14
C ILE A 72 13.56 -6.41 -15.25
N LEU A 73 12.96 -7.50 -15.74
CA LEU A 73 12.91 -8.78 -15.03
C LEU A 73 14.29 -9.43 -14.88
N LYS A 74 15.19 -9.23 -15.86
CA LYS A 74 16.56 -9.77 -15.82
C LYS A 74 17.47 -8.97 -14.89
N ASN A 75 17.26 -7.65 -14.80
CA ASN A 75 18.10 -6.74 -14.03
C ASN A 75 17.39 -6.28 -12.75
N GLY A 76 17.60 -7.01 -11.65
CA GLY A 76 17.31 -6.51 -10.30
C GLY A 76 16.16 -7.18 -9.57
N ILE A 77 15.43 -8.10 -10.20
CA ILE A 77 14.35 -8.87 -9.54
C ILE A 77 14.87 -10.21 -9.00
N GLY A 78 15.95 -10.78 -9.57
CA GLY A 78 16.55 -12.02 -9.08
C GLY A 78 15.52 -13.13 -8.88
N ASN A 79 15.67 -13.91 -7.81
CA ASN A 79 14.72 -14.97 -7.45
C ASN A 79 13.51 -14.43 -6.67
N TYR A 80 13.17 -13.14 -6.76
CA TYR A 80 12.10 -12.55 -5.94
C TYR A 80 10.76 -13.30 -6.10
N PHE A 81 10.42 -13.74 -7.31
CA PHE A 81 9.21 -14.54 -7.56
C PHE A 81 9.36 -16.03 -7.27
N GLU A 82 10.58 -16.56 -7.22
CA GLU A 82 10.84 -17.98 -6.90
C GLU A 82 10.97 -18.21 -5.39
N ASN A 83 11.48 -17.21 -4.66
CA ASN A 83 11.72 -17.24 -3.22
C ASN A 83 10.61 -16.55 -2.41
N ASN A 84 9.90 -15.59 -3.02
CA ASN A 84 8.67 -15.02 -2.48
C ASN A 84 7.48 -15.42 -3.35
N ASP A 85 7.36 -16.72 -3.66
CA ASP A 85 6.03 -17.28 -3.48
C ASP A 85 5.61 -16.79 -2.09
N LEU A 86 4.61 -15.90 -2.05
CA LEU A 86 3.77 -15.81 -0.88
C LEU A 86 3.33 -17.24 -0.70
N VAL A 87 4.06 -18.00 0.13
CA VAL A 87 3.61 -19.26 0.69
C VAL A 87 2.27 -18.81 1.19
N SER A 88 1.25 -19.18 0.41
CA SER A 88 -0.10 -18.92 0.77
C SER A 88 -0.17 -19.73 2.04
N ASN A 89 -0.03 -19.06 3.18
CA ASN A 89 -0.22 -19.65 4.49
C ASN A 89 -1.72 -19.94 4.53
N GLN A 90 -2.15 -20.88 3.71
CA GLN A 90 -3.49 -21.47 3.64
C GLN A 90 -3.71 -22.38 4.85
N ASN A 91 -2.71 -22.47 5.73
CA ASN A 91 -2.81 -23.07 7.06
C ASN A 91 -3.11 -22.03 8.15
N PHE A 92 -3.73 -20.89 7.83
CA PHE A 92 -4.67 -20.34 8.82
C PHE A 92 -5.83 -21.33 8.87
N ASN A 93 -5.93 -22.09 9.96
CA ASN A 93 -7.10 -22.95 10.20
C ASN A 93 -8.36 -22.11 9.92
N LYS A 94 -9.09 -22.46 8.86
CA LYS A 94 -10.37 -21.84 8.46
C LYS A 94 -11.47 -21.99 9.52
N GLU A 95 -11.17 -22.59 10.67
CA GLU A 95 -12.10 -22.81 11.77
C GLU A 95 -12.53 -21.51 12.46
N SER A 96 -11.85 -20.38 12.25
CA SER A 96 -12.24 -19.07 12.81
C SER A 96 -12.96 -18.15 11.82
N ASN A 97 -13.80 -18.67 10.93
CA ASN A 97 -14.68 -17.87 10.04
C ASN A 97 -15.91 -17.31 10.79
N GLU A 98 -15.78 -16.99 12.07
CA GLU A 98 -16.86 -16.34 12.80
C GLU A 98 -16.86 -14.86 12.42
N TYR A 99 -17.96 -14.39 11.81
CA TYR A 99 -18.16 -12.96 11.59
C TYR A 99 -18.33 -12.27 12.94
N LEU A 100 -17.24 -11.69 13.44
CA LEU A 100 -17.22 -11.00 14.71
C LEU A 100 -17.88 -9.63 14.59
N SER A 101 -18.74 -9.30 15.54
CA SER A 101 -19.22 -7.93 15.73
C SER A 101 -18.06 -6.97 16.03
N PRO A 102 -18.21 -5.65 15.80
CA PRO A 102 -17.18 -4.67 16.13
C PRO A 102 -16.70 -4.75 17.59
N LEU A 103 -17.60 -5.08 18.52
CA LEU A 103 -17.28 -5.26 19.94
C LEU A 103 -16.40 -6.50 20.17
N GLN A 104 -16.72 -7.63 19.52
CA GLN A 104 -15.92 -8.85 19.61
C GLN A 104 -14.53 -8.65 19.00
N ILE A 105 -14.44 -7.99 17.84
CA ILE A 105 -13.15 -7.60 17.21
C ILE A 105 -12.29 -6.80 18.19
N ARG A 106 -12.90 -5.82 18.87
CA ARG A 106 -12.22 -4.99 19.87
C ARG A 106 -11.77 -5.82 21.08
N ASN A 107 -12.63 -6.69 21.62
CA ASN A 107 -12.28 -7.50 22.77
C ASN A 107 -11.16 -8.50 22.45
N HIS A 108 -11.23 -9.18 21.31
CA HIS A 108 -10.16 -10.08 20.87
C HIS A 108 -8.84 -9.34 20.59
N THR A 109 -8.93 -8.13 20.03
CA THR A 109 -7.77 -7.24 19.89
C THR A 109 -7.08 -7.01 21.24
N TYR A 110 -7.85 -6.71 22.29
CA TYR A 110 -7.31 -6.47 23.63
C TYR A 110 -6.77 -7.75 24.26
N GLU A 111 -7.48 -8.87 24.15
CA GLU A 111 -7.02 -10.16 24.65
C GLU A 111 -5.70 -10.61 24.01
N ILE A 112 -5.54 -10.42 22.69
CA ILE A 112 -4.30 -10.73 21.99
C ILE A 112 -3.14 -9.92 22.55
N LEU A 113 -3.35 -8.62 22.73
CA LEU A 113 -2.33 -7.73 23.26
C LEU A 113 -2.00 -8.06 24.72
N GLU A 114 -3.00 -8.33 25.56
CA GLU A 114 -2.82 -8.71 26.96
C GLU A 114 -2.07 -10.02 27.14
N LYS A 115 -2.34 -11.03 26.32
CA LYS A 115 -1.69 -12.35 26.41
C LYS A 115 -0.31 -12.39 25.76
N ASN A 116 -0.02 -11.50 24.80
CA ASN A 116 1.25 -11.52 24.09
C ASN A 116 2.45 -11.25 25.02
N GLN A 117 3.50 -12.06 24.86
CA GLN A 117 4.80 -11.86 25.51
C GLN A 117 5.94 -11.67 24.50
N GLY A 118 5.78 -12.12 23.25
CA GLY A 118 6.80 -12.05 22.22
C GLY A 118 6.70 -10.84 21.30
N TYR A 119 6.17 -11.06 20.10
CA TYR A 119 6.08 -10.06 19.03
C TYR A 119 4.62 -9.78 18.67
N VAL A 120 4.29 -8.49 18.53
CA VAL A 120 2.99 -8.04 18.03
C VAL A 120 3.19 -7.14 16.82
N TYR A 121 2.41 -7.40 15.78
CA TYR A 121 2.20 -6.50 14.66
C TYR A 121 0.81 -5.87 14.74
N ILE A 122 0.72 -4.56 14.57
CA ILE A 122 -0.53 -3.77 14.60
C ILE A 122 -0.55 -2.88 13.36
N SER A 123 -1.57 -3.00 12.52
CA SER A 123 -1.89 -2.04 11.47
C SER A 123 -3.08 -1.18 11.89
N LEU A 124 -2.85 0.13 11.96
CA LEU A 124 -3.81 1.14 12.35
C LEU A 124 -4.08 2.07 11.17
N PRO A 125 -5.20 1.87 10.44
CA PRO A 125 -5.57 2.79 9.38
C PRO A 125 -6.03 4.14 9.93
N LEU A 126 -5.74 5.20 9.18
CA LEU A 126 -6.25 6.56 9.43
C LEU A 126 -7.73 6.67 9.03
N VAL A 127 -8.57 5.88 9.71
CA VAL A 127 -10.04 5.86 9.57
C VAL A 127 -10.67 6.16 10.93
N LYS A 128 -11.75 6.95 10.95
CA LYS A 128 -12.35 7.50 12.18
C LYS A 128 -12.76 6.39 13.16
N THR A 129 -13.32 5.31 12.63
CA THR A 129 -13.77 4.14 13.41
C THR A 129 -12.64 3.26 13.92
N LYS A 130 -11.39 3.52 13.50
CA LYS A 130 -10.18 2.79 13.89
C LYS A 130 -9.16 3.67 14.62
N THR A 131 -9.56 4.86 15.05
CA THR A 131 -8.74 5.72 15.90
C THR A 131 -8.44 4.99 17.23
N PRO A 132 -7.15 4.89 17.64
CA PRO A 132 -6.78 4.20 18.86
C PRO A 132 -7.32 4.95 20.10
N ASP A 133 -8.03 4.23 20.97
CA ASP A 133 -8.50 4.77 22.24
C ASP A 133 -7.39 4.78 23.30
N ASP A 134 -7.62 5.47 24.42
CA ASP A 134 -6.62 5.56 25.49
C ASP A 134 -6.32 4.19 26.13
N PHE A 135 -7.27 3.25 26.08
CA PHE A 135 -7.07 1.89 26.57
C PHE A 135 -6.01 1.15 25.74
N LEU A 136 -6.14 1.15 24.42
CA LEU A 136 -5.17 0.55 23.50
C LEU A 136 -3.79 1.18 23.66
N ILE A 137 -3.73 2.51 23.80
CA ILE A 137 -2.46 3.24 23.99
C ILE A 137 -1.78 2.81 25.29
N ASN A 138 -2.53 2.74 26.39
CA ASN A 138 -2.01 2.27 27.68
C ASN A 138 -1.52 0.82 27.58
N LEU A 139 -2.23 -0.04 26.86
CA LEU A 139 -1.84 -1.43 26.67
C LEU A 139 -0.54 -1.55 25.86
N VAL A 140 -0.39 -0.77 24.79
CA VAL A 140 0.88 -0.66 24.04
C VAL A 140 2.00 -0.18 24.96
N GLN A 141 1.75 0.80 25.83
CA GLN A 141 2.73 1.29 26.79
C GLN A 141 3.17 0.22 27.79
N GLU A 142 2.23 -0.52 28.38
CA GLU A 142 2.53 -1.61 29.31
C GLU A 142 3.33 -2.72 28.62
N LYS A 143 2.95 -3.10 27.40
CA LYS A 143 3.68 -4.12 26.62
C LYS A 143 5.07 -3.66 26.21
N ALA A 144 5.24 -2.36 25.93
CA ALA A 144 6.55 -1.79 25.70
C ALA A 144 7.44 -1.87 26.95
N LYS A 145 6.88 -1.71 28.17
CA LYS A 145 7.62 -1.90 29.43
C LYS A 145 8.08 -3.34 29.66
N THR A 146 7.26 -4.33 29.31
CA THR A 146 7.60 -5.76 29.50
C THR A 146 8.55 -6.31 28.43
N LYS A 147 9.17 -5.45 27.61
CA LYS A 147 10.11 -5.78 26.54
C LYS A 147 9.53 -6.62 25.38
N ALA A 148 8.20 -6.72 25.26
CA ALA A 148 7.57 -7.30 24.08
C ALA A 148 7.92 -6.44 22.84
N LYS A 149 8.21 -7.07 21.70
CA LYS A 149 8.51 -6.34 20.45
C LYS A 149 7.20 -5.96 19.79
N ILE A 150 6.95 -4.66 19.62
CA ILE A 150 5.71 -4.15 19.04
C ILE A 150 6.06 -3.42 17.76
N CYS A 151 5.39 -3.77 16.66
CA CYS A 151 5.47 -3.09 15.38
C CYS A 151 4.11 -2.48 15.07
N ILE A 152 4.05 -1.16 14.94
CA ILE A 152 2.84 -0.43 14.57
C ILE A 152 3.05 0.20 13.20
N ILE A 153 2.18 -0.15 12.25
CA ILE A 153 2.07 0.52 10.96
C ILE A 153 0.86 1.43 10.99
N ILE A 154 1.08 2.72 10.78
CA ILE A 154 0.03 3.71 10.59
C ILE A 154 -0.20 3.82 9.09
N SER A 155 -1.38 3.41 8.61
CA SER A 155 -1.66 3.34 7.18
C SER A 155 -2.64 4.43 6.74
N GLY A 156 -2.24 5.30 5.81
CA GLY A 156 -3.05 6.41 5.31
C GLY A 156 -2.24 7.68 5.06
N ARG A 157 -2.84 8.63 4.33
CA ARG A 157 -2.18 9.88 3.91
C ARG A 157 -2.34 11.02 4.93
N GLU A 158 -3.50 11.12 5.57
CA GLU A 158 -3.84 12.25 6.43
C GLU A 158 -4.70 11.83 7.63
N PHE A 159 -4.62 12.62 8.71
CA PHE A 159 -5.50 12.45 9.86
C PHE A 159 -6.88 13.04 9.55
N ILE A 160 -7.94 12.35 9.97
CA ILE A 160 -9.32 12.78 9.74
C ILE A 160 -9.67 14.01 10.58
N ASP A 161 -9.16 14.06 11.81
CA ASP A 161 -9.38 15.18 12.73
C ASP A 161 -8.23 15.32 13.74
N ASN A 162 -8.26 16.42 14.49
CA ASN A 162 -7.27 16.71 15.52
C ASN A 162 -7.29 15.67 16.66
N PHE A 163 -8.44 15.07 16.96
CA PHE A 163 -8.53 14.04 17.97
C PHE A 163 -7.72 12.81 17.58
N GLN A 164 -7.90 12.32 16.35
CA GLN A 164 -7.13 11.21 15.81
C GLN A 164 -5.64 11.52 15.82
N LYS A 165 -5.24 12.70 15.35
CA LYS A 165 -3.84 13.16 15.39
C LYS A 165 -3.26 13.07 16.80
N ASN A 166 -3.96 13.61 17.80
CA ASN A 166 -3.51 13.60 19.20
C ASN A 166 -3.32 12.17 19.74
N GLN A 167 -4.19 11.22 19.37
CA GLN A 167 -4.05 9.82 19.78
C GLN A 167 -2.80 9.15 19.16
N TYR A 168 -2.50 9.40 17.89
CA TYR A 168 -1.28 8.89 17.25
C TYR A 168 0.00 9.56 17.78
N GLU A 169 -0.07 10.83 18.17
CA GLU A 169 1.04 11.53 18.85
C GLU A 169 1.33 10.91 20.23
N LYS A 170 0.30 10.55 21.00
CA LYS A 170 0.46 9.79 22.26
C LYS A 170 1.23 8.49 22.02
N ILE A 171 0.84 7.69 21.03
CA ILE A 171 1.56 6.43 20.68
C ILE A 171 3.00 6.72 20.25
N SER A 172 3.21 7.74 19.42
CA SER A 172 4.54 8.15 18.97
C SER A 172 5.46 8.59 20.11
N SER A 173 4.89 9.17 21.17
CA SER A 173 5.64 9.54 22.38
C SER A 173 6.17 8.33 23.15
N ILE A 174 5.46 7.19 23.12
CA ILE A 174 5.88 5.93 23.75
C ILE A 174 7.15 5.41 23.05
N ARG A 175 7.20 5.45 21.71
CA ARG A 175 8.37 5.01 20.92
C ARG A 175 9.65 5.73 21.34
N LYS A 176 9.58 7.01 21.72
CA LYS A 176 10.74 7.77 22.18
C LYS A 176 11.36 7.18 23.46
N LYS A 177 10.58 6.46 24.27
CA LYS A 177 11.00 5.87 25.55
C LYS A 177 11.44 4.41 25.45
N TYR A 178 10.88 3.65 24.50
CA TYR A 178 11.06 2.20 24.41
C TYR A 178 11.57 1.76 23.03
N LYS A 179 12.78 1.19 22.98
CA LYS A 179 13.43 0.75 21.72
C LYS A 179 12.77 -0.45 21.05
N ASN A 180 11.98 -1.22 21.80
CA ASN A 180 11.22 -2.37 21.35
C ASN A 180 9.88 -2.00 20.70
N LEU A 181 9.53 -0.72 20.60
CA LEU A 181 8.38 -0.22 19.87
C LEU A 181 8.82 0.42 18.55
N PHE A 182 8.49 -0.24 17.45
CA PHE A 182 8.67 0.30 16.10
C PHE A 182 7.37 0.91 15.61
N ILE A 183 7.44 2.13 15.07
CA ILE A 183 6.30 2.81 14.44
C ILE A 183 6.75 3.30 13.08
N SER A 184 6.01 2.93 12.04
CA SER A 184 6.18 3.46 10.69
C SER A 184 4.85 3.96 10.13
N ASN A 185 4.92 4.90 9.19
CA ASN A 185 3.77 5.33 8.41
C ASN A 185 3.93 4.87 6.96
N VAL A 186 2.82 4.45 6.36
CA VAL A 186 2.73 4.10 4.95
C VAL A 186 1.58 4.92 4.34
N PRO A 187 1.79 5.67 3.25
CA PRO A 187 0.78 6.56 2.66
C PRO A 187 -0.27 5.82 1.80
N VAL A 188 -0.62 4.61 2.21
CA VAL A 188 -1.58 3.71 1.54
C VAL A 188 -2.51 3.14 2.60
N PHE A 189 -3.78 2.97 2.26
CA PHE A 189 -4.74 2.32 3.14
C PHE A 189 -4.41 0.83 3.31
N GLN A 190 -4.46 0.35 4.55
CA GLN A 190 -4.42 -1.07 4.88
C GLN A 190 -5.57 -1.40 5.83
N ASN A 191 -6.08 -2.63 5.77
CA ASN A 191 -7.05 -3.07 6.77
C ASN A 191 -6.43 -3.05 8.18
N SER A 192 -7.28 -2.85 9.18
CA SER A 192 -6.83 -2.93 10.56
C SER A 192 -6.55 -4.39 10.91
N VAL A 193 -5.31 -4.65 11.32
CA VAL A 193 -4.80 -6.01 11.57
C VAL A 193 -4.05 -6.00 12.88
N ILE A 194 -4.27 -7.02 13.70
CA ILE A 194 -3.41 -7.32 14.85
C ILE A 194 -3.00 -8.77 14.74
N ILE A 195 -1.69 -9.02 14.75
CA ILE A 195 -1.11 -10.36 14.67
C ILE A 195 -0.12 -10.52 15.82
N SER A 196 -0.21 -11.66 16.50
CA SER A 196 0.68 -12.05 17.58
C SER A 196 0.94 -13.54 17.46
N GLU A 197 2.18 -13.91 17.14
CA GLU A 197 2.61 -15.31 17.06
C GLU A 197 1.65 -16.14 16.18
N ASN A 198 0.75 -16.92 16.79
CA ASN A 198 -0.16 -17.85 16.10
C ASN A 198 -1.62 -17.38 16.02
N GLN A 199 -1.92 -16.14 16.42
CA GLN A 199 -3.28 -15.59 16.41
C GLN A 199 -3.32 -14.20 15.80
N GLY A 200 -4.46 -13.84 15.22
CA GLY A 200 -4.67 -12.50 14.70
C GLY A 200 -6.13 -12.16 14.48
N VAL A 201 -6.40 -10.87 14.47
CA VAL A 201 -7.71 -10.30 14.14
C VAL A 201 -7.53 -9.37 12.96
N LEU A 202 -8.36 -9.55 11.94
CA LEU A 202 -8.44 -8.71 10.75
C LEU A 202 -9.82 -8.08 10.70
N SER A 203 -9.87 -6.76 10.56
CA SER A 203 -11.10 -6.02 10.40
C SER A 203 -11.15 -5.40 9.01
N TYR A 204 -12.05 -5.92 8.18
CA TYR A 204 -12.42 -5.34 6.90
C TYR A 204 -13.33 -4.14 7.12
N LEU A 205 -13.09 -3.07 6.38
CA LEU A 205 -14.00 -1.93 6.29
C LEU A 205 -14.67 -1.98 4.93
N GLU A 206 -15.94 -2.37 4.90
CA GLU A 206 -16.74 -2.35 3.69
C GLU A 206 -17.57 -1.06 3.65
N LYS A 207 -17.51 -0.35 2.51
CA LYS A 207 -18.38 0.79 2.25
C LYS A 207 -19.70 0.23 1.71
N HIS A 208 -20.72 0.17 2.56
CA HIS A 208 -22.07 -0.13 2.09
C HIS A 208 -22.75 1.14 1.57
N GLU A 209 -23.33 1.07 0.38
CA GLU A 209 -24.26 2.11 -0.07
C GLU A 209 -25.56 1.98 0.72
N LEU A 210 -25.84 2.98 1.57
CA LEU A 210 -27.15 3.11 2.18
C LEU A 210 -28.14 3.49 1.08
N LYS A 211 -28.94 2.52 0.62
CA LYS A 211 -30.16 2.82 -0.13
C LYS A 211 -31.14 3.48 0.83
N ALA A 212 -31.18 4.81 0.83
CA ALA A 212 -32.22 5.53 1.56
C ALA A 212 -33.59 5.07 1.05
N PRO A 213 -34.60 4.90 1.93
CA PRO A 213 -35.96 4.62 1.49
C PRO A 213 -36.41 5.71 0.53
N ALA A 214 -36.99 5.32 -0.62
CA ALA A 214 -37.50 6.27 -1.62
C ALA A 214 -38.60 7.21 -1.10
N SER A 215 -39.08 7.00 0.14
CA SER A 215 -40.06 7.84 0.82
C SER A 215 -39.49 9.09 1.51
N MET A 216 -38.23 9.45 1.24
CA MET A 216 -37.58 10.67 1.78
C MET A 216 -37.05 11.62 0.68
N VAL A 217 -37.56 11.53 -0.55
CA VAL A 217 -37.36 12.56 -1.60
C VAL A 217 -38.69 13.22 -1.92
#